data_AF-A0A6V7JTH5-F1
#
_entry.id   AF-A0A6V7JTH5-F1
#
_cell.length_a   1.000
_cell.length_b   1.000
_cell.length_c   1.000
_cell.angle_alpha   90.00
_cell.angle_beta   90.00
_cell.angle_gamma   90.00
#
_symmetry.space_group_name_H-M   'P 1'
#
loop_
_entity.id
_entity.type
_entity.pdbx_description
1 polymer ?
#
loop_
_entity_poly.entity_id
_entity_poly.type
_entity_poly.pdbx_seq_one_letter_code
_entity_poly.pdbx_strand_id
1 'polypeptide(L)' 'CTEAGWVCFRPEWTGKPSSCGRICDSMHMKIVDRRDRTTVLGPLADGEIWIRYLNANGMISYFEDTANGEALDKK' A
#
# COMPACT_ATOMS: atom_id res chain seq x y z
N CYS A 1 3.35 -0.43 7.92
CA CYS A 1 3.89 -1.77 8.22
C CYS A 1 5.36 -1.79 7.81
N THR A 2 6.16 -2.73 8.31
CA THR A 2 7.62 -2.76 8.03
C THR A 2 7.91 -3.01 6.55
N GLU A 3 7.05 -3.79 5.90
CA GLU A 3 7.07 -4.10 4.48
C GLU A 3 6.98 -2.85 3.60
N ALA A 4 6.34 -1.81 4.14
CA ALA A 4 6.12 -0.59 3.41
C ALA A 4 7.18 0.48 3.56
N GLY A 5 8.35 0.10 4.09
CA GLY A 5 9.52 0.95 4.04
C GLY A 5 9.31 2.24 4.82
N TRP A 6 9.05 2.10 6.13
CA TRP A 6 8.85 3.19 7.08
C TRP A 6 7.39 3.70 7.15
N VAL A 7 7.12 4.98 6.86
CA VAL A 7 5.82 5.64 7.06
C VAL A 7 5.12 5.84 5.71
N CYS A 8 3.92 5.26 5.56
CA CYS A 8 3.09 5.40 4.36
C CYS A 8 2.10 6.57 4.44
N PHE A 9 1.64 6.89 5.66
CA PHE A 9 0.66 7.94 5.90
C PHE A 9 1.21 8.96 6.89
N ARG A 10 1.08 10.24 6.56
CA ARG A 10 1.44 11.33 7.45
C ARG A 10 0.16 11.92 8.04
N PRO A 11 0.12 12.17 9.37
CA PRO A 11 -0.99 12.87 9.99
C PRO A 11 -1.14 14.24 9.32
N GLU A 12 -2.30 14.47 8.72
CA GLU A 12 -2.71 15.75 8.18
C GLU A 12 -4.13 16.00 8.68
N TRP A 13 -4.37 17.20 9.22
CA TRP A 13 -5.70 17.55 9.69
C TRP A 13 -6.64 17.71 8.49
N THR A 14 -7.43 16.67 8.25
CA THR A 14 -8.40 16.60 7.15
C THR A 14 -9.84 16.81 7.63
N GLY A 15 -10.02 17.28 8.87
CA GLY A 15 -11.34 17.36 9.53
C GLY A 15 -11.94 16.01 9.91
N LYS A 16 -11.18 14.91 9.76
CA LYS A 16 -11.59 13.54 10.10
C LYS A 16 -10.79 13.07 11.32
N PRO A 17 -11.36 13.15 12.54
CA PRO A 17 -10.69 12.61 13.71
C PRO A 17 -10.42 11.10 13.52
N SER A 18 -9.36 10.61 14.15
CA SER A 18 -8.85 9.22 14.08
C SER A 18 -8.42 8.66 12.71
N SER A 19 -8.36 9.48 11.66
CA SER A 19 -7.76 9.08 10.38
C SER A 19 -6.25 8.83 10.49
N CYS A 20 -5.71 7.91 9.67
CA CYS A 20 -4.28 7.72 9.50
C CYS A 20 -3.59 8.88 8.74
N GLY A 21 -4.36 9.82 8.20
CA GLY A 21 -3.86 11.00 7.49
C GLY A 21 -3.81 10.83 5.97
N ARG A 22 -2.85 11.50 5.33
CA ARG A 22 -2.67 11.49 3.86
C ARG A 22 -1.48 10.60 3.48
N ILE A 23 -1.57 9.95 2.32
CA ILE A 23 -0.47 9.16 1.77
C ILE A 23 0.77 10.03 1.47
N CYS A 24 1.96 9.48 1.72
CA CYS A 24 3.23 10.10 1.35
C CYS A 24 3.40 10.19 -0.17
N ASP A 25 4.04 11.27 -0.67
CA ASP A 25 4.23 11.53 -2.10
C ASP A 25 5.06 10.46 -2.84
N SER A 26 5.85 9.66 -2.12
CA SER A 26 6.66 8.57 -2.69
C SER A 26 5.88 7.28 -2.98
N MET A 27 4.56 7.27 -2.74
CA MET A 27 3.72 6.07 -2.82
C MET A 27 2.38 6.38 -3.50
N HIS A 28 1.80 5.38 -4.14
CA HIS A 28 0.39 5.38 -4.54
C HIS A 28 -0.38 4.34 -3.72
N MET A 29 -1.63 4.65 -3.40
CA MET A 29 -2.55 3.73 -2.72
C MET A 29 -3.84 3.60 -3.50
N LYS A 30 -4.40 2.40 -3.46
CA LYS A 30 -5.79 2.13 -3.82
C LYS A 30 -6.43 1.23 -2.76
N ILE A 31 -7.75 1.29 -2.67
CA ILE A 31 -8.55 0.34 -1.89
C ILE A 31 -9.11 -0.68 -2.88
N VAL A 32 -8.97 -1.98 -2.59
CA VAL A 32 -9.51 -3.05 -3.44
C VAL A 32 -10.49 -3.92 -2.70
N ASP A 33 -11.37 -4.59 -3.44
CA ASP A 33 -12.25 -5.61 -2.86
C ASP A 33 -11.41 -6.79 -2.35
N ARG A 34 -11.64 -7.17 -1.08
CA ARG A 34 -10.90 -8.26 -0.42
C ARG A 34 -11.11 -9.63 -1.08
N ARG A 35 -12.23 -9.84 -1.76
CA ARG A 35 -12.63 -11.13 -2.34
C ARG A 35 -11.97 -11.37 -3.69
N ASP A 36 -12.01 -10.37 -4.58
CA ASP A 36 -11.50 -10.52 -5.95
C ASP A 36 -10.09 -9.95 -6.13
N ARG A 37 -9.63 -9.02 -5.28
CA ARG A 37 -8.32 -8.35 -5.35
C ARG A 37 -8.03 -7.61 -6.67
N THR A 38 -9.02 -7.51 -7.55
CA THR A 38 -8.92 -6.88 -8.88
C THR A 38 -9.72 -5.59 -8.97
N THR A 39 -10.82 -5.52 -8.25
CA THR A 39 -11.75 -4.39 -8.29
C THR A 39 -11.24 -3.28 -7.40
N VAL A 40 -11.04 -2.09 -7.97
CA VAL A 40 -10.71 -0.88 -7.22
C VAL A 40 -11.99 -0.26 -6.68
N LEU A 41 -12.06 -0.09 -5.37
CA LEU A 41 -13.21 0.48 -4.68
C LEU A 41 -13.13 2.01 -4.64
N GLY A 42 -14.32 2.63 -4.61
CA GLY A 42 -14.46 4.08 -4.51
C GLY A 42 -14.19 4.62 -3.10
N PRO A 43 -14.23 5.96 -2.94
CA PRO A 43 -14.08 6.60 -1.63
C PRO A 43 -15.10 6.07 -0.61
N LEU A 44 -14.67 5.97 0.65
CA LEU A 44 -15.48 5.53 1.81
C LEU A 44 -15.90 4.05 1.81
N ALA A 45 -15.57 3.28 0.77
CA ALA A 45 -15.76 1.83 0.79
C ALA A 45 -14.70 1.13 1.65
N ASP A 46 -15.11 0.11 2.41
CA ASP A 46 -14.18 -0.77 3.13
C ASP A 46 -13.59 -1.81 2.18
N GLY A 47 -12.29 -2.07 2.31
CA GLY A 47 -11.55 -3.00 1.46
C GLY A 47 -10.16 -3.30 1.99
N GLU A 48 -9.28 -3.77 1.12
CA GLU A 48 -7.86 -3.97 1.38
C GLU A 48 -7.04 -2.79 0.87
N ILE A 49 -6.06 -2.34 1.65
CA ILE A 49 -5.14 -1.27 1.26
C ILE A 49 -4.02 -1.87 0.42
N TRP A 50 -3.88 -1.39 -0.82
CA TRP A 50 -2.79 -1.79 -1.72
C TRP A 50 -1.87 -0.60 -1.97
N ILE A 51 -0.57 -0.79 -1.77
CA ILE A 51 0.45 0.26 -1.85
C ILE A 51 1.42 -0.08 -2.99
N ARG A 52 1.74 0.91 -3.81
CA ARG A 52 2.81 0.86 -4.80
C ARG A 52 3.85 1.92 -4.49
N TYR A 53 5.10 1.53 -4.30
CA TYR A 53 6.22 2.46 -4.16
C TYR A 53 6.57 3.05 -5.54
N LEU A 54 6.80 4.36 -5.58
CA LEU A 54 7.28 5.05 -6.78
C LEU A 54 8.81 5.07 -6.84
N ASN A 55 9.48 4.73 -5.74
CA ASN A 55 10.92 4.65 -5.59
C ASN A 55 11.32 3.32 -4.92
N ALA A 56 12.63 3.05 -4.84
CA ALA A 56 13.19 1.80 -4.31
C ALA A 56 13.12 1.67 -2.77
N ASN A 57 12.20 2.36 -2.10
CA ASN A 57 12.15 2.42 -0.63
C ASN A 57 11.26 1.34 0.00
N GLY A 58 10.54 0.53 -0.79
CA GLY A 58 9.73 -0.58 -0.29
C GLY A 58 10.56 -1.83 0.02
N MET A 59 10.06 -2.68 0.93
CA MET A 59 10.60 -4.03 1.09
C MET A 59 10.38 -4.83 -0.20
N ILE A 60 11.41 -5.59 -0.60
CA ILE A 60 11.41 -6.36 -1.86
C ILE A 60 10.56 -7.63 -1.69
N SER A 61 10.82 -8.43 -0.67
CA SER A 61 10.12 -9.68 -0.37
C SER A 61 10.37 -10.11 1.07
N TYR A 62 9.65 -11.13 1.52
CA TYR A 62 9.99 -11.85 2.76
C TYR A 62 11.17 -12.80 2.52
N PHE A 63 11.98 -13.01 3.56
CA PHE A 63 13.10 -13.95 3.51
C PHE A 63 12.58 -15.39 3.45
N GLU A 64 13.19 -16.22 2.58
CA GLU A 64 12.79 -17.62 2.32
C GLU A 64 11.36 -17.84 1.81
N ASP A 65 10.68 -16.78 1.35
CA ASP A 65 9.39 -16.88 0.66
C ASP A 65 9.59 -17.00 -0.86
N THR A 66 9.84 -18.22 -1.33
CA THR A 66 10.07 -18.53 -2.75
C THR A 66 8.81 -18.46 -3.60
N ALA A 67 7.61 -18.43 -3.00
CA ALA A 67 6.35 -18.39 -3.73
C ALA A 67 6.03 -17.00 -4.31
N ASN A 68 6.56 -15.94 -3.69
CA ASN A 68 6.24 -14.56 -4.05
C ASN A 68 7.44 -13.76 -4.61
N GLY A 69 8.63 -14.35 -4.70
CA GLY A 69 9.87 -13.69 -5.13
C GLY A 69 10.00 -13.41 -6.63
N GLU A 70 9.20 -14.05 -7.50
CA GLU A 70 9.34 -13.98 -8.96
C GLU A 70 8.67 -12.75 -9.61
N ALA A 71 7.96 -11.91 -8.86
CA ALA A 71 7.20 -10.79 -9.41
C ALA A 71 8.06 -9.55 -9.77
N LEU A 72 9.36 -9.55 -9.47
CA LEU A 72 10.23 -8.37 -9.60
C LEU A 72 11.32 -8.49 -10.69
N ASP A 73 11.42 -9.62 -11.40
CA ASP A 73 12.45 -9.86 -12.44
C ASP A 73 11.91 -9.76 -13.89
N LYS A 74 10.95 -8.88 -14.14
CA LYS A 74 10.54 -8.53 -15.52
C LYS A 74 10.79 -7.05 -15.75
N LYS A 75 12.06 -6.75 -16.11
CA LYS A 75 12.45 -5.53 -16.82
C LYS A 75 11.98 -5.57 -18.27
#